data_AF-A0A938MEE7-F1
#
_entry.id   AF-A0A938MEE7-F1
#
_cell.length_a   1.000
_cell.length_b   1.000
_cell.length_c   1.000
_cell.angle_alpha   90.00
_cell.angle_beta   90.00
_cell.angle_gamma   90.00
#
_symmetry.space_group_name_H-M   'P 1'
#
loop_
_entity.id
_entity.type
_entity.pdbx_description
1 polymer ?
#
loop_
_entity_poly.entity_id
_entity_poly.type
_entity_poly.pdbx_seq_one_letter_code
_entity_poly.pdbx_strand_id
1 'polypeptide(L)'
;MACLEVTFRHGRPLAAYLYLPREPADKSCRTSRVEPGLVVDFNRDGKPIGIEITAPSKLTLAALNRALRALGLPAVKRGDLAPLCTA
;
A
#
# COMPACT_ATOMS: atom_id res chain seq x y z
N MET A 1 3.86 -2.75 12.69
CA MET A 1 2.51 -3.27 12.36
C MET A 1 2.03 -2.53 11.10
N ALA A 2 1.48 -3.22 10.10
CA ALA A 2 0.97 -2.55 8.91
C ALA A 2 -0.43 -1.98 9.18
N CYS A 3 -0.70 -0.77 8.68
CA CYS A 3 -2.00 -0.09 8.84
C CYS A 3 -2.49 0.36 7.47
N LEU A 4 -3.79 0.25 7.22
CA LEU A 4 -4.40 0.67 5.97
C LEU A 4 -5.26 1.90 6.21
N GLU A 5 -4.91 3.00 5.55
CA GLU A 5 -5.72 4.22 5.49
C GLU A 5 -6.43 4.26 4.14
N VAL A 6 -7.72 4.57 4.13
CA VAL A 6 -8.53 4.58 2.90
C VAL A 6 -9.27 5.90 2.77
N THR A 7 -9.15 6.52 1.61
CA THR A 7 -9.92 7.71 1.24
C THR A 7 -11.14 7.29 0.45
N PHE A 8 -12.33 7.69 0.90
CA PHE A 8 -13.59 7.43 0.23
C PHE A 8 -14.13 8.67 -0.50
N ARG A 9 -14.76 8.44 -1.64
CA ARG A 9 -15.55 9.44 -2.36
C ARG A 9 -16.88 8.82 -2.76
N HIS A 10 -18.00 9.40 -2.32
CA HIS A 10 -19.35 8.86 -2.53
C HIS A 10 -19.50 7.39 -2.11
N GLY A 11 -18.94 7.01 -0.96
CA GLY A 11 -19.00 5.64 -0.43
C GLY A 11 -18.10 4.63 -1.14
N ARG A 12 -17.33 5.04 -2.16
CA ARG A 12 -16.39 4.16 -2.88
C ARG A 12 -14.95 4.51 -2.52
N PRO A 13 -14.06 3.52 -2.35
CA PRO A 13 -12.65 3.78 -2.13
C PRO A 13 -12.04 4.45 -3.37
N LEU A 14 -11.49 5.65 -3.18
CA LEU A 14 -10.83 6.45 -4.22
C LEU A 14 -9.33 6.17 -4.24
N ALA A 15 -8.71 6.11 -3.07
CA ALA A 15 -7.30 5.84 -2.87
C ALA A 15 -7.09 5.16 -1.51
N ALA A 16 -5.94 4.53 -1.32
CA ALA A 16 -5.53 4.03 -0.02
C ALA A 16 -4.02 4.12 0.17
N TYR A 17 -3.60 4.09 1.42
CA TYR A 17 -2.21 4.06 1.81
C TYR A 17 -1.98 2.91 2.79
N LEU A 18 -1.13 1.96 2.42
CA LEU A 18 -0.69 0.89 3.28
C LEU A 18 0.63 1.31 3.94
N TYR A 19 0.58 1.64 5.23
CA TYR A 19 1.77 1.91 6.02
C TYR A 19 2.54 0.61 6.26
N LEU A 20 3.84 0.63 5.94
CA LEU A 20 4.76 -0.47 6.19
C LEU A 20 5.53 -0.24 7.50
N PRO A 21 6.29 -1.23 8.03
CA PRO A 21 7.12 -1.02 9.20
C PRO A 21 8.10 0.15 9.02
N ARG A 22 7.78 1.29 9.64
CA ARG A 22 8.53 2.56 9.56
C ARG A 22 8.77 3.13 10.95
N GLU A 23 9.78 3.99 11.06
CA GLU A 23 9.98 4.83 12.23
C GLU A 23 9.19 6.15 12.10
N PRO A 24 8.87 6.84 13.22
CA PRO A 24 8.15 8.11 13.15
C PRO A 24 8.85 9.17 12.27
N ALA A 25 10.19 9.16 12.25
CA ALA A 25 11.02 10.09 11.49
C ALA A 25 11.17 9.71 10.00
N ASP A 26 10.74 8.52 9.58
CA ASP A 26 10.82 8.09 8.19
C ASP A 26 9.96 9.01 7.29
N LYS A 27 10.58 9.56 6.25
CA LYS A 27 9.93 10.39 5.22
C LYS A 27 10.17 9.80 3.83
N SER A 28 9.14 9.82 2.98
CA SER A 28 9.27 9.43 1.58
C SER A 28 10.22 10.40 0.89
N CYS A 29 11.30 9.87 0.33
CA CYS A 29 12.31 10.62 -0.43
C CYS A 29 12.41 10.13 -1.87
N ARG A 30 11.86 8.95 -2.16
CA ARG A 30 11.83 8.34 -3.50
C ARG A 30 10.59 7.47 -3.62
N THR A 31 10.00 7.43 -4.81
CA THR A 31 8.88 6.56 -5.12
C THR A 31 9.20 5.61 -6.27
N SER A 32 8.54 4.47 -6.33
CA SER A 32 8.64 3.52 -7.45
C SER A 32 7.28 2.90 -7.78
N ARG A 33 6.94 2.85 -9.07
CA ARG A 33 5.72 2.18 -9.56
C ARG A 33 6.02 0.71 -9.82
N VAL A 34 5.24 -0.19 -9.23
CA VAL A 34 5.48 -1.64 -9.31
C VAL A 34 4.41 -2.40 -10.09
N GLU A 35 3.16 -1.97 -9.98
CA GLU A 35 2.00 -2.52 -10.68
C GLU A 35 1.05 -1.37 -11.03
N PRO A 36 0.10 -1.53 -11.96
CA PRO A 36 -0.95 -0.55 -12.17
C PRO A 36 -1.66 -0.21 -10.86
N GLY A 37 -1.55 1.05 -10.44
CA GLY A 37 -2.18 1.55 -9.22
C GLY A 37 -1.40 1.32 -7.92
N LEU A 38 -0.17 0.79 -7.95
CA LEU A 38 0.69 0.64 -6.77
C LEU A 38 1.97 1.48 -6.89
N VAL A 39 2.18 2.37 -5.92
CA VAL A 39 3.38 3.20 -5.79
C VAL A 39 4.02 2.94 -4.43
N VAL A 40 5.27 2.51 -4.42
CA VAL A 40 6.03 2.24 -3.20
C VAL A 40 6.80 3.49 -2.80
N ASP A 41 6.66 3.91 -1.55
CA ASP A 41 7.43 4.98 -0.94
C ASP A 41 8.66 4.42 -0.23
N PHE A 42 9.81 5.03 -0.49
CA PHE A 42 11.08 4.69 0.14
C PHE A 42 11.62 5.87 0.93
N ASN A 43 12.23 5.58 2.09
CA ASN A 43 13.04 6.56 2.80
C ASN A 43 14.41 6.77 2.12
N ARG A 44 15.26 7.61 2.72
CA ARG A 44 16.60 7.92 2.19
C ARG A 44 17.53 6.71 2.11
N ASP A 45 17.35 5.74 3.00
CA ASP A 45 18.15 4.51 3.05
C ASP A 45 17.64 3.45 2.07
N GLY A 46 16.59 3.75 1.30
CA GLY A 46 15.99 2.81 0.35
C GLY A 46 15.09 1.77 1.03
N LYS A 47 14.73 1.95 2.30
CA LYS A 47 13.76 1.11 3.00
C LYS A 47 12.34 1.49 2.56
N PRO A 48 11.47 0.52 2.21
CA PRO A 48 10.08 0.81 1.90
C PRO A 48 9.31 1.17 3.18
N ILE A 49 8.59 2.29 3.16
CA ILE A 49 7.87 2.83 4.33
C ILE A 49 6.35 2.89 4.14
N GLY A 50 5.90 2.76 2.89
CA GLY A 50 4.48 2.70 2.56
C GLY A 50 4.22 2.31 1.12
N ILE A 51 2.97 1.98 0.82
CA ILE A 51 2.47 1.72 -0.52
C ILE A 51 1.21 2.53 -0.73
N GLU A 52 1.25 3.46 -1.68
CA GLU A 52 0.08 4.16 -2.17
C GLU A 52 -0.66 3.31 -3.22
N ILE A 53 -1.96 3.16 -3.00
CA ILE A 53 -2.91 2.45 -3.85
C ILE A 53 -3.78 3.51 -4.53
N THR A 54 -3.39 3.89 -5.75
CA THR A 54 -4.04 4.98 -6.52
C THR A 54 -5.21 4.51 -7.36
N ALA A 55 -5.37 3.19 -7.53
CA ALA A 55 -6.52 2.58 -8.21
C ALA A 55 -7.07 1.38 -7.42
N PRO A 56 -7.76 1.61 -6.28
CA PRO A 56 -8.31 0.53 -5.45
C PRO A 56 -9.18 -0.47 -6.23
N SER A 57 -9.94 0.01 -7.23
CA SER A 57 -10.79 -0.84 -8.08
C SER A 57 -10.03 -1.83 -8.97
N LYS A 58 -8.73 -1.60 -9.19
CA LYS A 58 -7.85 -2.50 -9.96
C LYS A 58 -6.95 -3.36 -9.07
N LEU A 59 -6.98 -3.13 -7.76
CA LEU A 59 -6.15 -3.85 -6.81
C LEU A 59 -6.62 -5.29 -6.69
N THR A 60 -5.67 -6.23 -6.76
CA THR A 60 -5.90 -7.60 -6.35
C THR A 60 -4.98 -7.95 -5.17
N LEU A 61 -5.48 -8.80 -4.26
CA LEU A 61 -4.68 -9.30 -3.14
C LEU A 61 -3.39 -9.99 -3.62
N ALA A 62 -3.47 -10.71 -4.75
CA ALA A 62 -2.32 -11.38 -5.35
C ALA A 62 -1.26 -10.39 -5.85
N ALA A 63 -1.66 -9.31 -6.53
CA ALA A 63 -0.74 -8.28 -7.00
C ALA A 63 -0.06 -7.55 -5.83
N LEU A 64 -0.82 -7.19 -4.78
CA LEU A 64 -0.26 -6.58 -3.58
C LEU A 64 0.75 -7.51 -2.88
N ASN A 65 0.38 -8.78 -2.69
CA ASN A 65 1.28 -9.75 -2.03
C ASN A 65 2.52 -10.08 -2.86
N ARG A 66 2.44 -10.01 -4.19
CA ARG A 66 3.61 -10.10 -5.07
C ARG A 66 4.54 -8.90 -4.86
N ALA A 67 4.00 -7.68 -4.80
CA ALA A 67 4.78 -6.48 -4.52
C ALA A 67 5.43 -6.53 -3.12
N LEU A 68 4.69 -6.93 -2.08
CA LEU A 68 5.23 -7.09 -0.72
C LEU A 68 6.36 -8.11 -0.67
N ARG A 69 6.19 -9.26 -1.34
CA ARG A 69 7.24 -10.29 -1.42
C ARG A 69 8.50 -9.78 -2.12
N ALA A 70 8.36 -9.02 -3.21
CA ALA A 70 9.50 -8.42 -3.91
C ALA A 70 10.27 -7.40 -3.05
N LEU A 71 9.58 -6.81 -2.05
CA LEU A 71 10.17 -5.90 -1.06
C LEU A 71 10.67 -6.62 0.21
N GLY A 72 10.60 -7.96 0.27
CA GLY A 72 11.00 -8.73 1.45
C GLY A 72 10.03 -8.63 2.64
N LEU A 73 8.79 -8.21 2.40
CA LEU A 73 7.77 -7.97 3.43
C LEU A 73 6.78 -9.13 3.53
N PRO A 74 6.16 -9.34 4.70
CA PRO A 74 5.12 -10.34 4.87
C PRO A 74 3.89 -10.03 4.02
N ALA A 75 3.23 -11.08 3.53
CA ALA A 75 1.95 -10.98 2.84
C ALA A 75 0.84 -10.51 3.78
N VAL A 76 -0.11 -9.75 3.25
CA VAL A 76 -1.35 -9.37 3.93
C VAL A 76 -2.47 -10.36 3.60
N LYS A 77 -3.47 -10.43 4.47
CA LYS A 77 -4.66 -11.25 4.31
C LYS A 77 -5.80 -10.42 3.72
N ARG A 78 -6.82 -11.09 3.18
CA ARG A 78 -8.02 -10.42 2.65
C ARG A 78 -8.70 -9.52 3.71
N GLY A 79 -8.71 -9.95 4.98
CA GLY A 79 -9.27 -9.16 6.08
C GLY A 79 -8.57 -7.82 6.30
N ASP A 80 -7.27 -7.74 6.04
CA ASP A 80 -6.49 -6.50 6.17
C ASP A 80 -6.86 -5.48 5.07
N LEU A 81 -7.45 -5.94 3.97
CA LEU A 81 -7.93 -5.13 2.86
C LEU A 81 -9.44 -4.94 2.87
N ALA A 82 -10.16 -5.39 3.92
CA ALA A 82 -11.61 -5.33 3.97
C ALA A 82 -12.19 -3.93 3.67
N PRO A 83 -11.58 -2.81 4.15
CA PRO A 83 -12.05 -1.46 3.80
C PRO A 83 -11.96 -1.10 2.31
N LEU A 84 -11.12 -1.78 1.52
CA LEU A 84 -11.05 -1.59 0.06
C LEU A 84 -12.07 -2.43 -0.70
N CYS A 85 -12.62 -3.46 -0.06
CA CYS A 85 -13.58 -4.38 -0.66
C CYS A 85 -15.03 -3.95 -0.46
N THR A 86 -15.30 -2.80 0.18
CA THR A 86 -16.66 -2.27 0.32
C THR A 86 -17.10 -1.67 -1.02
N ALA A 87 -17.85 -2.44 -1.80
CA ALA A 87 -18.57 -2.02 -2.99
C ALA A 87 -19.95 -2.67 -3.00
#